data_AF-A0AAV2QBU1-F1
#
_entry.id   AF-A0AAV2QBU1-F1
#
_cell.length_a   1.000
_cell.length_b   1.000
_cell.length_c   1.000
_cell.angle_alpha   90.00
_cell.angle_beta   90.00
_cell.angle_gamma   90.00
#
_symmetry.space_group_name_H-M   'P 1'
#
loop_
_entity.id
_entity.type
_entity.pdbx_description
1 polymer ?
#
loop_
_entity_poly.entity_id
_entity_poly.type
_entity_poly.pdbx_seq_one_letter_code
_entity_poly.pdbx_strand_id
1 'polypeptide(L)'
;NKQSGTMAKWTGKKANVSYIKPEEPKFLKAFKEKVGYKEDKEILQAKFADMPSATNEDLEDGEDEQPQVVLLKTGDISQEEYDKLRSEGRLSELLNDRSKENENKDVQGCANKKDNAKIPEDGRIIFQPSTKRSHTKNDECEVSEKKTKKEKKIKKNKPLLSFNEDEEEEF
;
A
#
# COMPACT_ATOMS: atom_id res chain seq x y z
N ASN A 1 21.61 29.09 17.30
CA ASN A 1 21.22 29.36 15.90
C ASN A 1 20.66 28.10 15.26
N LYS A 2 19.34 27.88 15.32
CA LYS A 2 18.67 26.83 14.53
C LYS A 2 18.24 27.45 13.21
N GLN A 3 18.87 27.05 12.10
CA GLN A 3 18.38 27.40 10.77
C GLN A 3 17.13 26.57 10.50
N SER A 4 15.96 27.22 10.50
CA SER A 4 14.74 26.66 9.93
C SER A 4 14.88 26.67 8.41
N GLY A 5 14.97 25.49 7.81
CA GLY A 5 14.94 25.35 6.37
C GLY A 5 13.60 25.85 5.82
N THR A 6 13.63 26.96 5.08
CA THR A 6 12.48 27.43 4.32
C THR A 6 12.40 26.61 3.03
N MET A 7 11.36 25.79 2.87
CA MET A 7 11.12 25.08 1.62
C MET A 7 10.96 26.06 0.46
N ALA A 8 11.58 25.75 -0.68
CA ALA A 8 11.44 26.52 -1.91
C ALA A 8 9.96 26.55 -2.34
N LYS A 9 9.33 27.73 -2.24
CA LYS A 9 7.97 27.95 -2.74
C LYS A 9 8.02 27.97 -4.27
N TRP A 10 7.21 27.13 -4.91
CA TRP A 10 7.01 27.13 -6.35
C TRP A 10 6.57 28.53 -6.81
N THR A 11 7.44 29.22 -7.57
CA THR A 11 7.22 30.59 -8.07
C THR A 11 6.54 30.64 -9.44
N GLY A 12 6.07 29.50 -9.95
CA GLY A 12 5.31 29.47 -11.19
C GLY A 12 4.03 30.30 -11.08
N LYS A 13 3.75 31.11 -12.10
CA LYS A 13 2.48 31.85 -12.24
C LYS A 13 1.34 30.84 -12.12
N LYS A 14 0.49 30.99 -11.10
CA LYS A 14 -0.69 30.14 -10.94
C LYS A 14 -1.61 30.41 -12.14
N ALA A 15 -1.80 29.42 -13.00
CA ALA A 15 -2.78 29.53 -14.07
C ALA A 15 -4.17 29.58 -13.43
N ASN A 16 -4.97 30.57 -13.81
CA ASN A 16 -6.35 30.69 -13.37
C ASN A 16 -7.18 29.62 -14.10
N VAL A 17 -7.19 28.40 -13.58
CA VAL A 17 -8.03 27.31 -14.07
C VAL A 17 -9.34 27.33 -13.29
N SER A 18 -10.44 27.64 -13.97
CA SER A 18 -11.78 27.47 -13.43
C SER A 18 -12.34 26.11 -13.86
N TYR A 19 -13.03 25.44 -12.93
CA TYR A 19 -13.73 24.20 -13.22
C TYR A 19 -15.17 24.53 -13.62
N ILE A 20 -15.59 24.04 -14.79
CA ILE A 20 -16.99 24.07 -15.23
C ILE A 20 -17.49 22.64 -15.14
N LYS A 21 -18.53 22.41 -14.33
CA LYS A 21 -19.18 21.10 -14.27
C LYS A 21 -20.02 20.93 -15.55
N PRO A 22 -19.70 19.95 -16.43
CA PRO A 22 -20.51 19.69 -17.61
C PRO A 22 -21.88 19.14 -17.19
N GLU A 23 -22.87 19.30 -18.07
CA GLU A 23 -24.17 18.68 -17.87
C GLU A 23 -24.06 17.15 -17.88
N GLU A 24 -24.93 16.50 -17.11
CA GLU A 24 -24.95 15.05 -17.06
C GLU A 24 -25.45 14.45 -18.39
N PRO A 25 -24.78 13.39 -18.88
CA PRO A 25 -25.19 12.70 -20.08
C PRO A 25 -26.56 12.02 -19.90
N LYS A 26 -27.31 11.86 -20.99
CA LYS A 26 -28.68 11.31 -21.01
C LYS A 26 -28.79 9.95 -20.32
N PHE A 27 -27.79 9.08 -20.48
CA PHE A 27 -27.79 7.75 -19.86
C PHE A 27 -27.75 7.81 -18.33
N LEU A 28 -26.97 8.73 -17.74
CA LEU A 28 -26.90 8.89 -16.29
C LEU A 28 -28.21 9.46 -15.74
N LYS A 29 -28.84 10.40 -16.46
CA LYS A 29 -30.16 10.94 -16.10
C LYS A 29 -31.22 9.84 -16.07
N ALA A 30 -31.33 9.07 -17.15
CA ALA A 30 -32.28 7.96 -17.24
C ALA A 30 -32.01 6.86 -16.21
N PHE A 31 -30.74 6.53 -15.95
CA PHE A 31 -30.38 5.54 -14.94
C PHE A 31 -30.75 6.01 -13.54
N LYS A 32 -30.42 7.26 -13.18
CA LYS A 32 -30.77 7.86 -11.89
C LYS A 32 -32.29 7.86 -11.65
N GLU A 33 -33.06 8.22 -12.67
CA GLU A 33 -34.53 8.17 -12.61
C GLU A 33 -35.04 6.74 -12.40
N LYS A 34 -34.53 5.78 -13.17
CA LYS A 34 -34.93 4.37 -13.08
C LYS A 34 -34.63 3.75 -11.72
N VAL A 35 -33.52 4.12 -11.07
CA VAL A 35 -33.14 3.60 -9.74
C VAL A 35 -33.68 4.46 -8.59
N GLY A 36 -34.44 5.53 -8.88
CA GLY A 36 -34.98 6.44 -7.87
C GLY A 36 -33.91 7.21 -7.10
N TYR A 37 -32.78 7.53 -7.74
CA TYR A 37 -31.69 8.28 -7.14
C TYR A 37 -32.13 9.71 -6.81
N LYS A 38 -31.99 10.10 -5.53
CA LYS A 38 -32.27 11.46 -5.05
C LYS A 38 -30.94 12.18 -4.82
N GLU A 39 -30.72 13.31 -5.50
CA GLU A 39 -29.51 14.13 -5.39
C GLU A 39 -29.43 14.96 -4.10
N ASP A 40 -30.49 14.92 -3.29
CA ASP A 40 -30.61 15.70 -2.08
C ASP A 40 -29.59 15.20 -1.04
N LYS A 41 -28.53 16.00 -0.87
CA LYS A 41 -27.46 15.73 0.10
C LYS A 41 -28.01 15.58 1.53
N GLU A 42 -29.11 16.24 1.84
CA GLU A 42 -29.78 16.16 3.14
C GLU A 42 -30.41 14.78 3.37
N ILE A 43 -31.01 14.16 2.34
CA ILE A 43 -31.58 12.81 2.44
C ILE A 43 -30.47 11.76 2.63
N LEU A 44 -29.30 11.97 2.01
CA LEU A 44 -28.14 11.09 2.22
C LEU A 44 -27.64 11.18 3.66
N GLN A 45 -27.52 12.39 4.21
CA GLN A 45 -27.08 12.60 5.60
C GLN A 45 -28.05 12.00 6.62
N ALA A 46 -29.36 12.06 6.37
CA ALA A 46 -30.36 11.43 7.24
C ALA A 46 -30.13 9.92 7.44
N LYS A 47 -29.68 9.20 6.40
CA LYS A 47 -29.34 7.76 6.50
C LYS A 47 -28.15 7.47 7.42
N PHE A 48 -27.24 8.43 7.59
CA PHE A 48 -26.10 8.31 8.49
C PHE A 48 -26.40 8.83 9.89
N ALA A 49 -27.41 9.71 10.04
CA ALA A 49 -27.79 10.28 11.34
C ALA A 49 -28.39 9.24 12.29
N ASP A 50 -29.12 8.26 11.75
CA ASP A 50 -29.74 7.19 12.54
C ASP A 50 -28.77 6.06 12.92
N MET A 51 -27.53 6.09 12.41
CA MET A 51 -26.55 5.06 12.69
C MET A 51 -25.87 5.34 14.03
N PRO A 52 -25.85 4.38 14.97
CA PRO A 52 -25.09 4.56 16.21
C PRO A 52 -23.61 4.72 15.87
N SER A 53 -22.93 5.62 16.59
CA SER A 53 -21.46 5.65 16.56
C SER A 53 -20.95 4.36 17.19
N ALA A 54 -19.93 3.75 16.58
CA ALA A 54 -19.20 2.67 17.22
C ALA A 54 -18.70 3.14 18.58
N THR A 55 -18.89 2.31 19.61
CA THR A 55 -18.36 2.52 20.95
C THR A 55 -16.95 1.91 21.04
N ASN A 56 -16.23 2.19 22.14
CA ASN A 56 -14.94 1.54 22.36
C ASN A 56 -15.10 0.02 22.57
N GLU A 57 -16.23 -0.40 23.15
CA GLU A 57 -16.57 -1.81 23.36
C GLU A 57 -16.68 -2.59 22.04
N ASP A 58 -17.19 -1.95 20.98
CA ASP A 58 -17.26 -2.56 19.64
C ASP A 58 -15.88 -2.83 19.00
N LEU A 59 -14.83 -2.20 19.54
CA LEU A 59 -13.45 -2.31 19.04
C LEU A 59 -12.56 -3.19 19.92
N GLU A 60 -13.04 -3.58 21.09
CA GLU A 60 -12.29 -4.39 22.05
C GLU A 60 -12.50 -5.89 21.76
N ASP A 61 -11.40 -6.64 21.66
CA ASP A 61 -11.45 -8.10 21.49
C ASP A 61 -12.15 -8.76 22.69
N GLY A 62 -13.06 -9.70 22.41
CA GLY A 62 -13.77 -10.47 23.44
C GLY A 62 -12.85 -11.40 24.24
N GLU A 63 -13.30 -11.92 25.39
CA GLU A 63 -12.52 -12.85 26.21
C GLU A 63 -12.10 -14.12 25.45
N ASP A 64 -12.98 -14.60 24.58
CA ASP A 64 -12.81 -15.77 23.72
C ASP A 64 -11.91 -15.53 22.50
N GLU A 65 -11.64 -14.27 22.15
CA GLU A 65 -10.70 -13.88 21.09
C GLU A 65 -9.28 -13.63 21.61
N GLN A 66 -9.12 -13.50 22.94
CA GLN A 66 -7.82 -13.33 23.56
C GLN A 66 -6.95 -14.60 23.45
N PRO A 67 -5.64 -14.46 23.22
CA PRO A 67 -4.75 -15.61 23.08
C PRO A 67 -4.60 -16.37 24.41
N GLN A 68 -4.56 -17.70 24.33
CA GLN A 68 -4.25 -18.53 25.49
C GLN A 68 -2.81 -18.29 25.96
N VAL A 69 -2.66 -17.85 27.21
CA VAL A 69 -1.35 -17.67 27.85
C VAL A 69 -0.88 -18.99 28.49
N VAL A 70 0.33 -19.43 28.17
CA VAL A 70 0.97 -20.64 28.72
C VAL A 70 2.36 -20.29 29.28
N LEU A 71 2.62 -20.67 30.53
CA LEU A 71 3.90 -20.46 31.21
C LEU A 71 4.89 -21.58 30.83
N LEU A 72 5.99 -21.24 30.17
CA LEU A 72 7.00 -22.23 29.74
C LEU A 72 8.27 -22.17 30.59
N LYS A 73 8.68 -20.97 31.02
CA LYS A 73 9.94 -20.74 31.75
C LYS A 73 9.69 -19.99 33.05
N THR A 74 10.59 -20.20 34.02
CA THR A 74 10.63 -19.44 35.27
C THR A 74 11.08 -18.00 34.97
N GLY A 75 10.13 -17.09 34.78
CA GLY A 75 10.36 -15.71 34.35
C GLY A 75 9.35 -15.19 33.33
N ASP A 76 8.48 -16.06 32.79
CA ASP A 76 7.32 -15.65 32.01
C ASP A 76 6.23 -15.08 32.94
N ILE A 77 5.49 -14.08 32.46
CA ILE A 77 4.45 -13.38 33.22
C ILE A 77 3.11 -14.11 33.03
N SER A 78 2.37 -14.33 34.10
CA SER A 78 1.03 -14.94 34.03
C SER A 78 -0.04 -13.94 33.56
N GLN A 79 -1.20 -14.44 33.11
CA GLN A 79 -2.29 -13.59 32.64
C GLN A 79 -2.72 -12.56 33.70
N GLU A 80 -2.89 -12.99 34.96
CA GLU A 80 -3.28 -12.08 36.06
C GLU A 80 -2.24 -10.98 36.32
N GLU A 81 -0.95 -11.31 36.21
CA GLU A 81 0.12 -10.32 36.40
C GLU A 81 0.16 -9.34 35.23
N TYR A 82 -0.04 -9.83 34.00
CA TYR A 82 -0.11 -9.01 32.80
C TYR A 82 -1.25 -7.98 32.89
N ASP A 83 -2.44 -8.39 33.33
CA ASP A 83 -3.59 -7.50 33.45
C ASP A 83 -3.37 -6.41 34.51
N LYS A 84 -2.69 -6.74 35.61
CA LYS A 84 -2.27 -5.76 36.63
C LYS A 84 -1.25 -4.77 36.06
N LEU A 85 -0.23 -5.25 35.36
CA LEU A 85 0.78 -4.41 34.71
C LEU A 85 0.18 -3.48 33.65
N ARG A 86 -0.82 -3.96 32.90
CA ARG A 86 -1.53 -3.20 31.86
C ARG A 86 -2.39 -2.10 32.49
N SER A 87 -3.15 -2.42 33.53
CA SER A 87 -4.00 -1.44 34.24
C SER A 87 -3.20 -0.40 35.03
N GLU A 88 -2.04 -0.77 35.58
CA GLU A 88 -1.10 0.15 36.25
C GLU A 88 -0.29 1.00 35.25
N GLY A 89 -0.38 0.75 33.94
CA GLY A 89 0.36 1.48 32.90
C GLY A 89 1.87 1.16 32.81
N ARG A 90 2.39 0.34 33.72
CA ARG A 90 3.81 -0.07 33.79
C ARG A 90 4.25 -1.01 32.68
N LEU A 91 3.31 -1.72 32.04
CA LEU A 91 3.59 -2.65 30.94
C LEU A 91 4.40 -1.96 29.81
N SER A 92 4.05 -0.72 29.49
CA SER A 92 4.70 0.06 28.44
C SER A 92 6.19 0.34 28.73
N GLU A 93 6.55 0.54 29.98
CA GLU A 93 7.91 0.84 30.42
C GLU A 93 8.82 -0.39 30.30
N LEU A 94 8.33 -1.55 30.76
CA LEU A 94 9.05 -2.83 30.66
C LEU A 94 9.30 -3.28 29.21
N LEU A 95 8.35 -2.99 28.30
CA LEU A 95 8.49 -3.30 26.88
C LEU A 95 9.59 -2.46 26.22
N ASN A 96 9.76 -1.20 26.64
CA ASN A 96 10.75 -0.30 26.07
C ASN A 96 12.19 -0.69 26.46
N ASP A 97 12.41 -1.19 27.67
CA ASP A 97 13.75 -1.56 28.13
C ASP A 97 14.31 -2.83 27.46
N ARG A 98 13.45 -3.79 27.08
CA ARG A 98 13.85 -5.03 26.39
C ARG A 98 14.43 -4.81 24.98
N SER A 99 14.20 -3.65 24.38
CA SER A 99 14.80 -3.31 23.08
C SER A 99 16.33 -3.12 23.16
N LYS A 100 16.90 -2.97 24.36
CA LYS A 100 18.35 -2.76 24.56
C LYS A 100 19.15 -4.05 24.82
N GLU A 101 18.50 -5.13 25.24
CA GLU A 101 19.20 -6.36 25.67
C GLU A 101 19.21 -7.48 24.63
N ASN A 102 18.38 -7.39 23.58
CA ASN A 102 18.26 -8.42 22.54
C ASN A 102 19.19 -8.24 21.32
N GLU A 103 20.18 -7.33 21.37
CA GLU A 103 21.21 -7.24 20.31
C GLU A 103 22.37 -8.24 20.50
N ASN A 104 22.45 -8.97 21.61
CA ASN A 104 23.57 -9.89 21.92
C ASN A 104 23.12 -11.33 22.20
N LYS A 105 22.37 -11.95 21.28
CA LYS A 105 22.31 -13.42 21.19
C LYS A 105 22.53 -13.86 19.76
N ASP A 106 23.76 -14.30 19.52
CA ASP A 106 24.26 -14.87 18.29
C ASP A 106 23.35 -16.00 17.76
N VAL A 107 22.58 -15.69 16.71
CA VAL A 107 22.18 -16.71 15.74
C VAL A 107 23.34 -16.86 14.77
N GLN A 108 24.24 -17.78 15.12
CA GLN A 108 25.30 -18.24 14.25
C GLN A 108 24.69 -18.93 13.01
N GLY A 109 24.65 -18.24 11.87
CA GLY A 109 24.41 -18.90 10.58
C GLY A 109 23.72 -18.11 9.47
N CYS A 110 24.30 -17.01 8.99
CA CYS A 110 24.40 -16.69 7.55
C CYS A 110 25.18 -15.38 7.35
N ALA A 111 26.51 -15.49 7.31
CA ALA A 111 27.37 -14.40 6.90
C ALA A 111 27.22 -14.14 5.40
N ASN A 112 26.56 -13.05 5.03
CA ASN A 112 26.85 -12.29 3.82
C ASN A 112 27.00 -10.81 4.21
N LYS A 113 28.12 -10.48 4.84
CA LYS A 113 28.62 -9.10 4.89
C LYS A 113 29.27 -8.79 3.54
N LYS A 114 28.88 -7.66 2.95
CA LYS A 114 29.63 -6.72 2.09
C LYS A 114 28.60 -5.86 1.35
N ASP A 115 28.61 -4.53 1.32
CA ASP A 115 29.40 -3.48 1.96
C ASP A 115 28.50 -2.23 1.96
N ASN A 116 28.77 -1.32 2.90
CA ASN A 116 28.15 0.00 3.01
C ASN A 116 28.10 0.75 1.67
N ALA A 117 26.95 0.73 0.99
CA ALA A 117 26.63 1.79 0.05
C ALA A 117 26.36 3.05 0.89
N LYS A 118 27.37 3.93 1.01
CA LYS A 118 27.21 5.22 1.66
C LYS A 118 26.09 5.98 0.95
N ILE A 119 24.91 6.00 1.56
CA ILE A 119 23.75 6.75 1.06
C ILE A 119 24.20 8.21 1.00
N PRO A 120 24.23 8.87 -0.17
CA PRO A 120 24.61 10.26 -0.25
C PRO A 120 23.64 11.11 0.58
N GLU A 121 24.17 12.04 1.37
CA GLU A 121 23.41 12.90 2.29
C GLU A 121 22.27 13.68 1.61
N ASP A 122 22.36 13.86 0.28
CA ASP A 122 21.36 14.53 -0.56
C ASP A 122 20.08 13.71 -0.82
N GLY A 123 19.95 12.50 -0.26
CA GLY A 123 18.75 11.65 -0.38
C GLY A 123 18.43 11.16 -1.79
N ARG A 124 19.32 11.41 -2.76
CA ARG A 124 19.18 10.95 -4.15
C ARG A 124 19.65 9.50 -4.25
N ILE A 125 18.76 8.63 -4.72
CA ILE A 125 19.09 7.22 -4.95
C ILE A 125 20.00 7.12 -6.19
N ILE A 126 21.24 6.65 -6.00
CA ILE A 126 22.17 6.35 -7.09
C ILE A 126 22.16 4.84 -7.33
N PHE A 127 21.73 4.44 -8.52
CA PHE A 127 21.80 3.03 -8.93
C PHE A 127 23.22 2.70 -9.40
N GLN A 128 23.93 1.87 -8.63
CA GLN A 128 25.18 1.28 -9.10
C GLN A 128 24.87 0.10 -10.03
N PRO A 129 25.46 0.05 -11.23
CA PRO A 129 25.30 -1.10 -12.12
C PRO A 129 26.00 -2.32 -11.49
N SER A 130 25.31 -3.47 -11.49
CA SER A 130 25.90 -4.71 -10.98
C SER A 130 27.01 -5.20 -11.89
N THR A 131 28.11 -5.67 -11.30
CA THR A 131 29.16 -6.37 -12.05
C THR A 131 28.63 -7.73 -12.50
N LYS A 132 28.60 -7.96 -13.81
CA LYS A 132 28.19 -9.26 -14.38
C LYS A 132 29.10 -10.35 -13.81
N ARG A 133 28.48 -11.41 -13.27
CA ARG A 133 29.20 -12.62 -12.83
C ARG A 133 29.87 -13.26 -14.06
N SER A 134 31.17 -13.54 -13.97
CA SER A 134 31.87 -14.35 -14.96
C SER A 134 31.42 -15.81 -14.81
N HIS A 135 30.70 -16.33 -15.80
CA HIS A 135 30.40 -17.76 -15.88
C HIS A 135 31.70 -18.55 -16.07
N THR A 136 32.09 -19.33 -15.06
CA THR A 136 32.95 -20.50 -15.28
C THR A 136 32.12 -21.54 -16.02
N LYS A 137 32.55 -21.86 -17.24
CA LYS A 137 31.93 -22.83 -18.15
C LYS A 137 32.30 -24.26 -17.73
N ASN A 138 31.31 -25.15 -17.79
CA ASN A 138 31.26 -26.60 -18.12
C ASN A 138 29.75 -26.93 -17.92
N ASP A 139 28.92 -27.36 -18.87
CA ASP A 139 29.07 -28.13 -20.11
C ASP A 139 28.05 -27.67 -21.17
N GLU A 140 28.43 -27.86 -22.43
CA GLU A 140 27.69 -27.96 -23.71
C GLU A 140 26.22 -27.50 -23.83
N CYS A 141 25.99 -26.50 -24.70
CA CYS A 141 24.98 -26.56 -25.79
C CYS A 141 25.26 -25.44 -26.82
N GLU A 142 25.25 -25.81 -28.09
CA GLU A 142 25.87 -25.09 -29.20
C GLU A 142 25.03 -23.93 -29.78
N VAL A 143 25.74 -22.84 -30.10
CA VAL A 143 25.63 -21.90 -31.22
C VAL A 143 24.27 -21.77 -31.95
N SER A 144 23.71 -20.55 -31.97
CA SER A 144 23.63 -19.77 -33.22
C SER A 144 23.12 -18.33 -33.02
N GLU A 145 24.04 -17.38 -33.18
CA GLU A 145 23.72 -15.99 -33.49
C GLU A 145 23.18 -15.89 -34.92
N LYS A 146 21.98 -15.34 -35.12
CA LYS A 146 21.60 -14.68 -36.38
C LYS A 146 20.73 -13.45 -36.12
N LYS A 147 21.30 -12.28 -36.44
CA LYS A 147 20.59 -11.01 -36.61
C LYS A 147 19.67 -11.09 -37.84
N THR A 148 18.39 -10.75 -37.70
CA THR A 148 17.60 -10.14 -38.78
C THR A 148 16.51 -9.25 -38.20
N LYS A 149 16.54 -7.95 -38.54
CA LYS A 149 15.38 -7.04 -38.43
C LYS A 149 14.24 -7.61 -39.26
N LYS A 150 13.09 -7.89 -38.64
CA LYS A 150 11.84 -8.18 -39.36
C LYS A 150 10.78 -7.17 -38.91
N GLU A 151 10.27 -6.45 -39.90
CA GLU A 151 9.17 -5.51 -39.79
C GLU A 151 7.93 -6.21 -39.23
N LYS A 152 7.29 -5.59 -38.22
CA LYS A 152 6.09 -6.13 -37.58
C LYS A 152 4.89 -5.87 -38.48
N LYS A 153 4.41 -6.89 -39.19
CA LYS A 153 3.07 -6.86 -39.81
C LYS A 153 2.03 -6.82 -38.69
N ILE A 154 1.30 -5.70 -38.59
CA ILE A 154 0.15 -5.55 -37.69
C ILE A 154 -0.94 -6.48 -38.22
N LYS A 155 -1.16 -7.61 -37.55
CA LYS A 155 -2.30 -8.49 -37.84
C LYS A 155 -3.56 -7.74 -37.43
N LYS A 156 -4.42 -7.41 -38.39
CA LYS A 156 -5.76 -6.88 -38.09
C LYS A 156 -6.59 -8.02 -37.51
N ASN A 157 -6.81 -8.01 -36.21
CA ASN A 157 -7.77 -8.91 -35.58
C ASN A 157 -9.17 -8.39 -35.92
N LYS A 158 -10.02 -9.28 -36.43
CA LYS A 158 -11.45 -9.03 -36.62
C LYS A 158 -12.05 -8.64 -35.25
N PRO A 159 -12.88 -7.59 -35.16
CA PRO A 159 -13.46 -7.15 -33.90
C PRO A 159 -14.30 -8.32 -33.32
N LEU A 160 -13.94 -8.75 -32.12
CA LEU A 160 -14.59 -9.87 -31.41
C LEU A 160 -15.93 -9.46 -30.78
N LEU A 161 -16.35 -8.21 -30.98
CA LEU A 161 -17.52 -7.64 -30.36
C LEU A 161 -18.33 -6.94 -31.43
N SER A 162 -19.54 -7.44 -31.66
CA SER A 162 -20.57 -6.87 -32.52
C SER A 162 -21.27 -5.68 -31.83
N PHE A 163 -20.51 -4.75 -31.24
CA PHE A 163 -21.08 -3.52 -30.67
C PHE A 163 -21.47 -2.48 -31.74
N ASN A 164 -21.36 -2.82 -33.02
CA ASN A 164 -21.58 -1.91 -34.13
C ASN A 164 -22.63 -2.43 -35.13
N GLU A 165 -23.37 -3.48 -34.77
CA GLU A 165 -24.46 -4.04 -35.56
C GLU A 165 -25.73 -3.94 -34.71
N ASP A 166 -26.63 -3.05 -35.13
CA ASP A 166 -27.98 -2.78 -34.65
C ASP A 166 -28.18 -1.96 -33.35
N GLU A 167 -28.35 -0.65 -33.53
CA GLU A 167 -29.55 0.09 -33.04
C GLU A 167 -29.56 1.52 -33.67
N GLU A 168 -29.56 1.57 -35.01
CA GLU A 168 -30.10 2.72 -35.75
C GLU A 168 -31.35 2.23 -36.50
N GLU A 169 -32.41 1.87 -35.76
CA GLU A 169 -33.74 1.63 -36.31
C GLU A 169 -34.72 2.65 -35.68
N GLU A 170 -34.90 3.74 -36.43
CA GLU A 170 -36.08 4.61 -36.52
C GLU A 170 -37.10 4.57 -35.35
N PHE A 171 -37.13 5.62 -34.52
CA PHE A 171 -38.32 6.42 -34.13
C PHE A 171 -37.94 7.62 -33.24
#